data_AF-A0A965UUX3-F1
#
_entry.id   AF-A0A965UUX3-F1
#
_cell.length_a   1.000
_cell.length_b   1.000
_cell.length_c   1.000
_cell.angle_alpha   90.00
_cell.angle_beta   90.00
_cell.angle_gamma   90.00
#
_symmetry.space_group_name_H-M   'P 1'
#
loop_
_entity.id
_entity.type
_entity.pdbx_description
1 polymer ?
#
loop_
_entity_poly.entity_id
_entity_poly.type
_entity_poly.pdbx_seq_one_letter_code
_entity_poly.pdbx_strand_id
1 'polypeptide(L)'
;MAGDWIKVRTRLLEDPAVFRIADRLGISIEAVGGHLLRVWSWATDQIVDGNAPGVTEAHLDRIANITGMGSAMAEVGWITFCASGATFPNWDRHLAQGAKERALAAKRVAKHRNARGVTEALPEKRREEK
;
A
#
# COMPACT_ATOMS: atom_id res chain seq x y z
N MET A 1 -10.64 -20.13 0.63
CA MET A 1 -9.44 -19.53 1.27
C MET A 1 -9.36 -18.08 0.84
N ALA A 2 -9.08 -17.14 1.73
CA ALA A 2 -8.87 -15.76 1.31
C ALA A 2 -7.60 -15.73 0.44
N GLY A 3 -7.72 -15.24 -0.80
CA GLY A 3 -6.59 -15.09 -1.71
C GLY A 3 -5.57 -14.05 -1.22
N ASP A 4 -4.58 -13.77 -2.05
CA ASP A 4 -3.62 -12.71 -1.76
C ASP A 4 -4.32 -11.35 -1.56
N TRP A 5 -3.76 -10.55 -0.66
CA TRP A 5 -4.33 -9.26 -0.27
C TRP A 5 -3.34 -8.12 -0.48
N ILE A 6 -3.86 -6.94 -0.79
CA ILE A 6 -3.10 -5.69 -0.90
C ILE A 6 -3.49 -4.72 0.22
N LYS A 7 -2.50 -3.98 0.74
CA LYS A 7 -2.74 -2.98 1.79
C LYS A 7 -3.19 -1.67 1.15
N VAL A 8 -4.44 -1.29 1.40
CA VAL A 8 -5.00 -0.02 0.93
C VAL A 8 -5.41 0.83 2.13
N ARG A 9 -5.19 2.13 2.03
CA ARG A 9 -5.60 3.09 3.06
C ARG A 9 -7.12 3.31 3.02
N THR A 10 -7.72 3.54 4.18
CA THR A 10 -9.18 3.72 4.31
C THR A 10 -9.68 4.98 3.60
N ARG A 11 -8.89 6.06 3.60
CA ARG A 11 -9.22 7.32 2.94
C ARG A 11 -8.46 7.52 1.64
N LEU A 12 -8.50 6.49 0.78
CA LEU A 12 -7.82 6.53 -0.52
C LEU A 12 -8.49 7.55 -1.45
N LEU A 13 -9.82 7.48 -1.51
CA LEU A 13 -10.61 8.25 -2.45
C LEU A 13 -10.61 9.74 -2.12
N GLU A 14 -10.33 10.11 -0.86
CA GLU A 14 -10.20 11.51 -0.44
C GLU A 14 -8.77 12.07 -0.59
N ASP A 15 -7.86 11.38 -1.28
CA ASP A 15 -6.54 11.93 -1.51
C ASP A 15 -6.52 12.97 -2.62
N PRO A 16 -5.88 14.13 -2.41
CA PRO A 16 -5.66 15.12 -3.46
C PRO A 16 -5.05 14.53 -4.75
N ALA A 17 -4.20 13.50 -4.67
CA ALA A 17 -3.66 12.80 -5.83
C ALA A 17 -4.72 12.02 -6.61
N VAL A 18 -5.69 11.38 -5.94
CA VAL A 18 -6.79 10.69 -6.61
C VAL A 18 -7.70 11.72 -7.29
N PHE A 19 -8.00 12.85 -6.65
CA PHE A 19 -8.73 13.95 -7.29
C PHE A 19 -8.00 14.44 -8.56
N ARG A 20 -6.68 14.69 -8.49
CA ARG A 20 -5.90 15.10 -9.67
C ARG A 20 -5.93 14.07 -10.80
N ILE A 21 -5.87 12.78 -10.49
CA ILE A 21 -6.00 11.72 -11.51
C ILE A 21 -7.40 11.71 -12.11
N ALA A 22 -8.45 11.87 -11.27
CA ALA A 22 -9.83 11.93 -11.73
C ALA A 22 -10.04 13.10 -12.70
N ASP A 23 -9.57 14.29 -12.35
CA ASP A 23 -9.60 15.49 -13.19
C ASP A 23 -8.84 15.28 -14.51
N ARG A 24 -7.66 14.65 -14.44
CA ARG A 24 -6.78 14.40 -15.60
C ARG A 24 -7.39 13.41 -16.60
N LEU A 25 -8.10 12.40 -16.12
CA LEU A 25 -8.70 11.33 -16.91
C LEU A 25 -10.17 11.59 -17.27
N GLY A 26 -10.82 12.56 -16.62
CA GLY A 26 -12.23 12.87 -16.84
C GLY A 26 -13.18 11.76 -16.36
N ILE A 27 -12.82 11.05 -15.28
CA ILE A 27 -13.60 9.94 -14.71
C ILE A 27 -13.91 10.17 -13.23
N SER A 28 -14.84 9.40 -12.67
CA SER A 28 -15.17 9.50 -11.24
C SER A 28 -14.02 9.01 -10.35
N ILE A 29 -13.96 9.55 -9.13
CA ILE A 29 -12.95 9.18 -8.11
C ILE A 29 -13.05 7.68 -7.77
N GLU A 30 -14.26 7.14 -7.72
CA GLU A 30 -14.52 5.72 -7.47
C GLU A 30 -13.94 4.84 -8.59
N ALA A 31 -14.07 5.29 -9.86
CA ALA A 31 -13.49 4.60 -11.00
C ALA A 31 -11.95 4.62 -10.92
N VAL A 32 -11.34 5.76 -10.60
CA VAL A 32 -9.88 5.86 -10.39
C VAL A 32 -9.43 4.85 -9.34
N GLY A 33 -10.16 4.74 -8.23
CA GLY A 33 -9.88 3.75 -7.18
C GLY A 33 -9.79 2.33 -7.73
N GLY A 34 -10.74 1.90 -8.56
CA GLY A 34 -10.72 0.60 -9.21
C GLY A 34 -9.51 0.38 -10.14
N HIS A 35 -9.17 1.39 -10.95
CA HIS A 35 -8.02 1.32 -11.85
C HIS A 35 -6.70 1.25 -11.08
N LEU A 36 -6.57 1.99 -9.97
CA LEU A 36 -5.40 1.91 -9.09
C LEU A 36 -5.23 0.54 -8.46
N LEU A 37 -6.34 -0.07 -7.99
CA LEU A 37 -6.30 -1.42 -7.42
C LEU A 37 -5.79 -2.45 -8.45
N ARG A 38 -6.16 -2.33 -9.73
CA ARG A 38 -5.63 -3.19 -10.79
C ARG A 38 -4.11 -3.04 -10.94
N VAL A 39 -3.63 -1.80 -11.03
CA VAL A 39 -2.19 -1.52 -11.16
C VAL A 39 -1.43 -2.04 -9.94
N TRP A 40 -1.91 -1.79 -8.73
CA TRP A 40 -1.22 -2.23 -7.51
C TRP A 40 -1.28 -3.74 -7.28
N SER A 41 -2.37 -4.40 -7.67
CA SER A 41 -2.44 -5.86 -7.64
C SER A 41 -1.39 -6.45 -8.57
N TRP A 42 -1.33 -5.99 -9.83
CA TRP A 42 -0.31 -6.42 -10.78
C TRP A 42 1.11 -6.13 -10.27
N ALA A 43 1.35 -4.93 -9.75
CA ALA A 43 2.66 -4.55 -9.24
C ALA A 43 3.11 -5.45 -8.09
N THR A 44 2.20 -5.77 -7.16
CA THR A 44 2.50 -6.65 -6.02
C THR A 44 2.92 -8.05 -6.46
N ASP A 45 2.42 -8.53 -7.60
CA ASP A 45 2.73 -9.87 -8.11
C ASP A 45 3.97 -9.89 -9.02
N GLN A 46 4.22 -8.81 -9.75
CA GLN A 46 5.25 -8.77 -10.81
C GLN A 46 6.53 -8.04 -10.41
N ILE A 47 6.51 -7.25 -9.33
CA ILE A 47 7.61 -6.36 -8.93
C ILE A 47 8.07 -6.72 -7.52
N VAL A 48 9.39 -6.78 -7.32
CA VAL A 48 10.00 -7.19 -6.04
C VAL A 48 10.46 -5.97 -5.24
N ASP A 49 11.17 -5.05 -5.88
CA ASP A 49 11.91 -3.94 -5.26
C ASP A 49 11.39 -2.55 -5.66
N GLY A 50 10.24 -2.50 -6.34
CA GLY A 50 9.64 -1.28 -6.87
C GLY A 50 10.16 -0.88 -8.24
N ASN A 51 11.16 -1.58 -8.79
CA ASN A 51 11.61 -1.38 -10.16
C ASN A 51 10.87 -2.31 -11.12
N ALA A 52 10.40 -1.76 -12.22
CA ALA A 52 9.62 -2.45 -13.24
C ALA A 52 10.31 -2.29 -14.61
N PRO A 53 11.35 -3.10 -14.89
CA PRO A 53 12.09 -3.02 -16.14
C PRO A 53 11.20 -3.22 -17.36
N GLY A 54 11.37 -2.40 -18.40
CA GLY A 54 10.60 -2.48 -19.65
C GLY A 54 9.13 -2.06 -19.54
N VAL A 55 8.66 -1.61 -18.38
CA VAL A 55 7.29 -1.12 -18.20
C VAL A 55 7.22 0.32 -18.67
N THR A 56 6.33 0.57 -19.64
CA THR A 56 6.06 1.88 -20.24
C THR A 56 4.70 2.40 -19.80
N GLU A 57 4.43 3.69 -20.05
CA GLU A 57 3.10 4.27 -19.80
C GLU A 57 1.98 3.49 -20.49
N ALA A 58 2.17 3.16 -21.77
CA ALA A 58 1.21 2.37 -22.53
C ALA A 58 1.06 0.92 -22.02
N HIS A 59 2.08 0.37 -21.37
CA HIS A 59 1.94 -0.90 -20.67
C HIS A 59 1.05 -0.71 -19.43
N LEU A 60 1.32 0.32 -18.63
CA LEU A 60 0.53 0.63 -17.44
C LEU A 60 -0.95 0.89 -17.76
N ASP A 61 -1.22 1.62 -18.83
CA ASP A 61 -2.58 1.90 -19.32
C ASP A 61 -3.35 0.61 -19.63
N ARG A 62 -2.68 -0.39 -20.24
CA ARG A 62 -3.27 -1.69 -20.53
C ARG A 62 -3.59 -2.48 -19.25
N ILE A 63 -2.71 -2.42 -18.24
CA ILE A 63 -2.94 -3.06 -16.93
C ILE A 63 -4.12 -2.40 -16.21
N ALA A 64 -4.12 -1.06 -16.18
CA ALA A 64 -5.17 -0.25 -15.60
C ALA A 64 -6.49 -0.38 -16.36
N ASN A 65 -6.43 -0.75 -17.65
CA ASN A 65 -7.56 -0.80 -18.58
C ASN A 65 -8.21 0.58 -18.78
N ILE A 66 -7.37 1.61 -18.89
CA ILE A 66 -7.76 2.97 -19.25
C ILE A 66 -6.54 3.73 -19.79
N THR A 67 -6.72 4.45 -20.89
CA THR A 67 -5.67 5.27 -21.50
C THR A 67 -5.35 6.49 -20.63
N GLY A 68 -4.07 6.82 -20.50
CA GLY A 68 -3.57 7.99 -19.77
C GLY A 68 -3.30 7.74 -18.27
N MET A 69 -3.56 6.53 -17.76
CA MET A 69 -3.31 6.19 -16.36
C MET A 69 -1.83 6.30 -16.00
N GLY A 70 -0.93 5.82 -16.87
CA GLY A 70 0.51 5.90 -16.68
C GLY A 70 0.96 7.33 -16.47
N SER A 71 0.64 8.21 -17.42
CA SER A 71 0.91 9.65 -17.34
C SER A 71 0.31 10.26 -16.06
N ALA A 72 -0.97 9.98 -15.75
CA ALA A 72 -1.64 10.56 -14.59
C ALA A 72 -1.00 10.12 -13.25
N MET A 73 -0.60 8.84 -13.15
CA MET A 73 0.14 8.34 -11.98
C MET A 73 1.53 8.95 -11.87
N ALA A 74 2.18 9.23 -13.00
CA ALA A 74 3.49 9.89 -13.02
C ALA A 74 3.38 11.36 -12.58
N GLU A 75 2.35 12.08 -13.04
CA GLU A 75 2.07 13.47 -12.67
C GLU A 75 1.88 13.64 -11.16
N VAL A 76 1.28 12.67 -10.47
CA VAL A 76 1.11 12.70 -9.00
C VAL A 76 2.28 12.07 -8.23
N GLY A 77 3.35 11.65 -8.91
CA GLY A 77 4.56 11.10 -8.31
C GLY A 77 4.41 9.69 -7.74
N TRP A 78 3.42 8.91 -8.21
CA TRP A 78 3.22 7.53 -7.78
C TRP A 78 3.98 6.51 -8.61
N ILE A 79 4.43 6.92 -9.79
CA ILE A 79 5.33 6.15 -10.64
C ILE A 79 6.28 7.12 -11.33
N THR A 80 7.45 6.67 -11.73
CA THR A 80 8.38 7.45 -12.56
C THR A 80 8.81 6.58 -13.73
N PHE A 81 8.73 7.10 -14.95
CA PHE A 81 9.17 6.41 -16.15
C PHE A 81 10.56 6.90 -16.56
N CYS A 82 11.37 5.98 -17.06
CA CYS A 82 12.68 6.26 -17.65
C CYS A 82 12.87 5.37 -18.89
N ALA A 83 13.97 5.57 -19.62
CA ALA A 83 14.25 4.80 -20.83
C ALA A 83 14.32 3.28 -20.58
N SER A 84 14.67 2.85 -19.36
CA SER A 84 14.81 1.43 -19.00
C SER A 84 13.54 0.80 -18.40
N GLY A 85 12.48 1.57 -18.13
CA GLY A 85 11.25 1.05 -17.52
C GLY A 85 10.56 2.05 -16.61
N ALA A 86 9.98 1.55 -15.52
CA ALA A 86 9.28 2.35 -14.54
C ALA A 86 9.73 2.02 -13.12
N THR A 87 9.59 2.97 -12.21
CA THR A 87 9.88 2.79 -10.79
C THR A 87 8.70 3.31 -9.96
N PHE A 88 8.27 2.54 -8.95
CA PHE A 88 7.27 2.94 -7.97
C PHE A 88 7.97 3.55 -6.75
N PRO A 89 7.93 4.88 -6.57
CA PRO A 89 8.55 5.53 -5.43
C PRO A 89 7.92 5.05 -4.12
N ASN A 90 8.69 5.03 -3.02
CA ASN A 90 8.22 4.61 -1.71
C ASN A 90 7.62 3.18 -1.67
N TRP A 91 8.11 2.29 -2.54
CA TRP A 91 7.69 0.88 -2.64
C TRP A 91 7.54 0.19 -1.28
N ASP A 92 8.59 0.29 -0.46
CA ASP A 92 8.65 -0.32 0.87
C ASP A 92 7.57 0.20 1.83
N ARG A 93 7.03 1.39 1.61
CA ARG A 93 5.99 1.94 2.50
C ARG A 93 4.64 1.27 2.24
N HIS A 94 4.35 0.92 0.99
CA HIS A 94 2.98 0.63 0.57
C HIS A 94 2.80 -0.77 -0.02
N LEU A 95 3.69 -1.22 -0.92
CA LEU A 95 3.46 -2.39 -1.77
C LEU A 95 4.43 -3.55 -1.52
N ALA A 96 5.59 -3.31 -0.91
CA ALA A 96 6.53 -4.38 -0.62
C ALA A 96 5.94 -5.47 0.30
N GLN A 97 6.41 -6.71 0.15
CA GLN A 97 6.03 -7.84 1.00
C GLN A 97 6.31 -7.55 2.49
N GLY A 98 7.45 -6.93 2.80
CA GLY A 98 7.78 -6.46 4.15
C GLY A 98 6.84 -5.37 4.68
N ALA A 99 6.14 -4.64 3.81
CA ALA A 99 5.12 -3.67 4.21
C ALA A 99 3.83 -4.36 4.71
N LYS A 100 3.49 -5.53 4.15
CA LYS A 100 2.37 -6.37 4.61
C LYS A 100 2.68 -6.94 6.00
N GLU A 101 3.87 -7.51 6.17
CA GLU A 101 4.34 -8.06 7.44
C GLU A 101 4.39 -6.99 8.54
N ARG A 102 4.98 -5.82 8.25
CA ARG A 102 5.00 -4.69 9.19
C ARG A 102 3.61 -4.20 9.55
N ALA A 103 2.67 -4.15 8.60
CA ALA A 103 1.29 -3.76 8.88
C ALA A 103 0.58 -4.77 9.80
N LEU A 104 0.81 -6.07 9.60
CA LEU A 104 0.28 -7.11 10.49
C LEU A 104 0.92 -7.04 11.89
N ALA A 105 2.24 -6.86 11.96
CA ALA A 105 2.95 -6.69 13.22
C ALA A 105 2.45 -5.47 14.00
N ALA A 106 2.29 -4.31 13.33
CA ALA A 106 1.75 -3.09 13.94
C ALA A 106 0.34 -3.31 14.49
N LYS A 107 -0.54 -4.00 13.74
CA LYS A 107 -1.88 -4.37 14.23
C LYS A 107 -1.81 -5.29 15.46
N ARG A 108 -0.92 -6.28 15.47
CA ARG A 108 -0.72 -7.17 16.64
C ARG A 108 -0.25 -6.40 17.87
N VAL A 109 0.75 -5.53 17.71
CA VAL A 109 1.30 -4.71 18.81
C VAL A 109 0.23 -3.75 19.35
N ALA A 110 -0.55 -3.09 18.48
CA ALA A 110 -1.65 -2.21 18.91
C ALA A 110 -2.71 -2.98 19.71
N LYS A 111 -3.09 -4.18 19.25
CA LYS A 111 -4.03 -5.05 19.98
C LYS A 111 -3.47 -5.49 21.33
N HIS A 112 -2.18 -5.84 21.40
CA HIS A 112 -1.53 -6.24 22.65
C HIS A 112 -1.45 -5.08 23.66
N ARG A 113 -1.10 -3.86 23.22
CA ARG A 113 -1.03 -2.68 24.09
C ARG A 113 -2.40 -2.27 24.65
N ASN A 114 -3.46 -2.51 23.90
CA ASN A 114 -4.83 -2.16 24.30
C ASN A 114 -5.55 -3.29 25.06
N ALA A 115 -4.91 -4.44 25.27
CA ALA A 115 -5.46 -5.50 26.12
C ALA A 115 -5.27 -5.12 27.59
N ARG A 116 -6.34 -5.22 28.41
CA ARG A 116 -6.23 -5.10 29.88
C ARG A 116 -5.22 -6.13 30.38
N GLY A 117 -4.21 -5.69 31.15
CA GLY A 117 -3.24 -6.59 31.78
C GLY A 117 -3.97 -7.59 32.68
N VAL A 118 -3.94 -8.87 32.32
CA VAL A 118 -4.59 -9.96 33.07
C VAL A 118 -3.67 -10.51 34.17
N THR A 119 -2.41 -10.08 34.20
CA THR A 119 -1.49 -10.41 35.29
C THR A 119 -1.76 -9.51 36.50
N GLU A 120 -2.37 -10.08 37.54
CA GLU A 120 -2.21 -9.56 38.89
C GLU A 120 -0.71 -9.58 39.24
N ALA A 121 -0.20 -8.46 39.76
CA ALA A 121 1.17 -8.39 40.25
C ALA A 121 1.35 -9.47 41.33
N LEU A 122 2.40 -10.30 41.20
CA LEU A 122 2.71 -11.30 42.22
C LEU A 122 2.82 -10.63 43.60
N PRO A 123 2.16 -11.17 44.64
CA PRO A 123 2.25 -10.59 45.97
C PRO A 123 3.72 -10.58 46.43
N GLU A 124 4.18 -9.43 46.92
CA GLU A 124 5.52 -9.26 47.46
C GLU A 124 5.78 -10.33 48.51
N LYS A 125 6.77 -11.21 48.25
CA LYS A 125 7.29 -12.13 49.25
C LYS A 125 7.90 -11.31 50.39
N ARG A 126 7.10 -11.05 51.43
CA ARG A 126 7.58 -10.57 52.72
C ARG A 126 8.62 -11.57 53.23
N ARG A 127 9.90 -11.16 53.24
CA ARG A 127 10.96 -11.90 53.93
C ARG A 127 10.64 -11.86 55.42
N GLU A 128 10.33 -13.01 56.00
CA GLU A 128 10.33 -13.17 57.45
C GLU A 128 11.79 -13.22 57.91
N GLU A 129 12.21 -12.18 58.64
CA GLU A 129 13.47 -12.16 59.37
C GLU A 129 13.27 -12.85 60.73
N LYS A 130 14.11 -13.88 60.94
CA LYS A 130 14.61 -14.50 62.18
C LYS A 130 13.75 -14.53 63.45
#